data_AF-A0A7W0MX87-F1
#
_entry.id   AF-A0A7W0MX87-F1
#
_cell.length_a   1.000
_cell.length_b   1.000
_cell.length_c   1.000
_cell.angle_alpha   90.00
_cell.angle_beta   90.00
_cell.angle_gamma   90.00
#
_symmetry.space_group_name_H-M   'P 1'
#
loop_
_entity.id
_entity.type
_entity.pdbx_description
1 polymer ?
#
loop_
_entity_poly.entity_id
_entity_poly.type
_entity_poly.pdbx_seq_one_letter_code
_entity_poly.pdbx_strand_id
1 'polypeptide(L)' 'MHLRPPSIDQGVQAGLWAVGLGLVIFFGSVAVGAATGTAFVFSVVAAGAIFLFVRVYGEEDLRK' A
#
# COMPACT_ATOMS: atom_id res chain seq x y z
N MET A 1 13.92 2.65 29.98
CA MET A 1 12.92 1.91 29.20
C MET A 1 13.49 1.69 27.80
N HIS A 2 13.82 0.46 27.43
CA HIS A 2 14.12 0.10 26.05
C HIS A 2 12.76 -0.03 25.34
N LEU A 3 12.33 1.03 24.65
CA LEU A 3 11.10 1.03 23.85
C LEU A 3 11.35 0.13 22.63
N ARG A 4 11.12 -1.18 22.80
CA ARG A 4 10.94 -2.06 21.65
C ARG A 4 9.66 -1.58 20.97
N PRO A 5 9.71 -1.10 19.71
CA PRO A 5 8.50 -0.75 19.00
C PRO A 5 7.57 -1.97 19.01
N PRO A 6 6.25 -1.78 19.24
CA PRO A 6 5.31 -2.88 19.24
C PRO A 6 5.43 -3.63 17.91
N SER A 7 5.45 -4.95 18.00
CA SER A 7 5.36 -5.81 16.82
C SER A 7 4.00 -5.57 16.18
N ILE A 8 3.95 -4.78 15.10
CA ILE A 8 2.74 -4.60 14.31
C ILE A 8 2.56 -5.86 13.47
N ASP A 9 1.33 -6.38 13.42
CA ASP A 9 0.99 -7.49 12.54
C ASP A 9 1.32 -7.14 11.08
N GLN A 10 1.99 -8.05 10.38
CA GLN A 10 2.44 -7.79 9.01
C GLN A 10 1.27 -7.57 8.04
N GLY A 11 0.10 -8.17 8.30
CA GLY A 11 -1.13 -7.89 7.55
C GLY A 11 -1.63 -6.46 7.74
N VAL A 12 -1.55 -5.92 8.97
CA VAL A 12 -1.88 -4.52 9.27
C VAL A 12 -0.91 -3.58 8.54
N GLN A 13 0.38 -3.87 8.56
CA GLN A 13 1.38 -3.08 7.85
C GLN A 13 1.14 -3.10 6.33
N ALA A 14 0.83 -4.27 5.76
CA ALA A 14 0.47 -4.41 4.34
C ALA A 14 -0.79 -3.60 3.99
N GLY A 15 -1.81 -3.62 4.87
CA GLY A 15 -3.02 -2.83 4.70
C GLY A 15 -2.77 -1.32 4.69
N LEU A 16 -1.91 -0.82 5.59
CA LEU A 16 -1.54 0.59 5.63
C LEU A 16 -0.81 1.03 4.34
N TRP A 17 0.11 0.21 3.83
CA TRP A 17 0.78 0.50 2.56
C TRP A 17 -0.19 0.49 1.37
N ALA A 18 -1.08 -0.49 1.31
CA ALA A 18 -2.08 -0.59 0.25
C ALA A 18 -3.01 0.63 0.21
N VAL A 19 -3.52 1.06 1.38
CA VAL A 19 -4.38 2.25 1.49
C VAL A 19 -3.61 3.51 1.14
N GLY A 20 -2.43 3.72 1.76
CA GLY A 20 -1.65 4.93 1.54
C GLY A 20 -1.24 5.13 0.08
N LEU A 21 -0.66 4.09 -0.53
CA LEU A 21 -0.24 4.14 -1.94
C LEU A 21 -1.43 4.14 -2.91
N GLY A 22 -2.51 3.43 -2.59
CA GLY A 22 -3.76 3.48 -3.38
C GLY A 22 -4.32 4.90 -3.45
N LEU A 23 -4.35 5.62 -2.32
CA LEU A 23 -4.77 7.03 -2.28
C LEU A 23 -3.83 7.94 -3.08
N VAL A 24 -2.51 7.72 -3.00
CA VAL A 24 -1.54 8.45 -3.83
C VAL A 24 -1.82 8.24 -5.32
N ILE A 25 -2.08 7.00 -5.74
CA ILE A 25 -2.41 6.68 -7.13
C ILE A 25 -3.73 7.35 -7.54
N PHE A 26 -4.76 7.28 -6.70
CA PHE A 26 -6.06 7.88 -6.99
C PHE A 26 -5.96 9.40 -7.17
N PHE A 27 -5.47 10.11 -6.14
CA PHE A 27 -5.37 11.57 -6.18
C PHE A 27 -4.36 12.04 -7.21
N GLY A 28 -3.25 11.32 -7.40
CA GLY A 28 -2.28 11.61 -8.46
C GLY A 28 -2.91 11.50 -9.85
N SER A 29 -3.70 10.44 -10.10
CA SER A 29 -4.40 10.25 -11.37
C SER A 29 -5.43 11.35 -11.64
N VAL A 30 -6.22 11.71 -10.62
CA VAL A 30 -7.19 12.82 -10.71
C VAL A 30 -6.47 14.15 -10.95
N ALA A 31 -5.35 14.39 -10.28
CA ALA A 31 -4.57 15.63 -10.42
C ALA A 31 -3.99 15.82 -11.84
N VAL A 32 -3.66 14.73 -12.55
CA VAL A 32 -3.19 14.78 -13.95
C VAL A 32 -4.33 14.72 -14.97
N GLY A 33 -5.59 14.83 -14.53
CA GLY A 33 -6.76 14.93 -15.42
C GLY A 33 -7.36 13.59 -15.86
N ALA A 34 -7.00 12.47 -15.22
CA ALA A 34 -7.67 11.20 -15.50
C ALA A 34 -9.15 11.25 -15.05
N ALA A 35 -10.03 10.58 -15.81
CA ALA A 35 -11.43 10.46 -15.44
C ALA A 35 -11.56 9.78 -14.06
N THR A 36 -12.33 10.37 -13.15
CA THR A 36 -12.45 9.92 -11.75
C THR A 36 -12.83 8.45 -11.62
N GLY A 37 -13.75 7.96 -12.46
CA GLY A 37 -14.15 6.55 -12.46
C GLY A 37 -12.99 5.61 -12.82
N THR A 38 -12.23 5.94 -13.87
CA THR A 38 -11.03 5.18 -14.27
C THR A 38 -9.95 5.24 -13.20
N ALA A 39 -9.69 6.43 -12.64
CA ALA A 39 -8.73 6.62 -11.56
C ALA A 39 -9.08 5.77 -10.33
N PHE A 40 -10.37 5.72 -9.96
CA PHE A 40 -10.84 4.95 -8.83
C PHE A 40 -10.61 3.45 -9.03
N VAL A 41 -11.10 2.87 -10.14
CA VAL A 41 -10.93 1.45 -10.43
C VAL A 41 -9.45 1.08 -10.49
N PHE A 42 -8.64 1.89 -11.18
CA PHE A 42 -7.21 1.66 -11.29
C PHE A 42 -6.51 1.67 -9.93
N SER A 43 -6.84 2.66 -9.07
CA SER A 43 -6.27 2.75 -7.73
C SER A 43 -6.65 1.58 -6.81
N VAL A 44 -7.89 1.06 -6.91
CA VAL A 44 -8.34 -0.10 -6.12
C VAL A 44 -7.62 -1.38 -6.56
N VAL A 45 -7.50 -1.60 -7.86
CA VAL A 45 -6.74 -2.74 -8.40
C VAL A 45 -5.27 -2.64 -7.98
N ALA A 46 -4.66 -1.46 -8.10
CA ALA A 46 -3.29 -1.22 -7.67
C ALA A 46 -3.11 -1.43 -6.15
N ALA A 47 -4.03 -0.94 -5.32
CA ALA A 47 -4.03 -1.15 -3.87
C ALA A 47 -4.11 -2.64 -3.52
N GLY A 48 -4.94 -3.42 -4.23
CA GLY A 48 -4.98 -4.87 -4.07
C GLY A 48 -3.65 -5.55 -4.42
N ALA A 49 -3.02 -5.14 -5.54
CA ALA A 49 -1.71 -5.64 -5.93
C ALA A 49 -0.61 -5.29 -4.91
N ILE A 50 -0.62 -4.05 -4.39
CA ILE A 50 0.29 -3.58 -3.35
C ILE A 50 0.09 -4.37 -2.06
N PHE A 51 -1.17 -4.58 -1.64
CA PHE A 51 -1.48 -5.38 -0.46
C PHE A 51 -0.90 -6.78 -0.58
N LEU A 52 -1.16 -7.47 -1.70
CA LEU A 52 -0.65 -8.81 -1.93
C LEU A 52 0.88 -8.84 -1.99
N PHE A 53 1.50 -7.87 -2.66
CA PHE A 53 2.95 -7.76 -2.74
C PHE A 53 3.59 -7.62 -1.36
N VAL A 54 3.14 -6.67 -0.55
CA VAL A 54 3.68 -6.45 0.80
C VAL A 54 3.33 -7.62 1.72
N ARG A 55 2.13 -8.21 1.59
CA ARG A 55 1.70 -9.33 2.43
C ARG A 55 2.52 -10.60 2.18
N VAL A 56 2.93 -10.85 0.93
CA VAL A 56 3.69 -12.06 0.57
C VAL A 56 5.20 -11.85 0.75
N TYR A 57 5.72 -10.68 0.38
CA TYR A 57 7.17 -10.43 0.30
C TYR A 57 7.70 -9.44 1.35
N GLY A 58 6.84 -8.81 2.14
CA GLY A 58 7.25 -7.74 3.07
C GLY A 58 8.06 -8.19 4.29
N GLU A 59 8.17 -9.50 4.53
CA GLU A 59 9.00 -10.09 5.59
C GLU A 59 10.34 -10.63 5.05
N GLU A 60 10.61 -10.50 3.75
CA GLU A 60 11.90 -10.90 3.20
C GLU A 60 12.99 -9.94 3.70
N ASP A 61 13.75 -10.40 4.70
CA ASP A 61 14.98 -9.73 5.10
C ASP A 61 15.89 -9.61 3.88
N LEU A 62 16.40 -8.40 3.63
CA LEU A 62 17.38 -8.12 2.59
C LEU A 62 18.64 -8.95 2.92
N ARG A 63 18.73 -10.16 2.37
CA ARG A 63 19.82 -11.09 2.64
C ARG A 63 21.10 -10.45 2.09
N LYS A 64 21.91 -9.90 2.99
CA LYS A 64 23.25 -9.36 2.72
C LYS A 64 24.22 -10.47 2.39
#